data_AF-G5SVM2-F1
#
_entry.id   AF-G5SVM2-F1
#
_cell.length_a   1.000
_cell.length_b   1.000
_cell.length_c   1.000
_cell.angle_alpha   90.00
_cell.angle_beta   90.00
_cell.angle_gamma   90.00
#
_symmetry.space_group_name_H-M   'P 1'
#
loop_
_entity.id
_entity.type
_entity.pdbx_description
1 polymer ?
#
loop_
_entity_poly.entity_id
_entity_poly.type
_entity_poly.pdbx_seq_one_letter_code
_entity_poly.pdbx_strand_id
1 'polypeptide(L)'
;MTIEEKIRERQINLNNNWPKITDVETEAMNYVRERLADKGLKQILSTVKMDKTTAFTALASDKQLAKIFSSFLDVYDSLPYHPDLAFDAAWRSLEYSIRVYADRAWRYKEDKPLHDIFPKISSEVVESLINKEADLKDAFEYLVSNTSISAARYTIVRLFYAKQLSEAPQIKFVRERVEKVLPKDMLEAIEKVYMDGEGRMNARNVKDVARRLIRLLNGQDIQIGDTSYKPIPLCDRIELLISGILYTSRCERFHGDIYSPLKSSKTTLLTYYEYYFLALASMLFFWVAFYKLIERNGNDQCVKFSNLKESVITTIDRMNDILSNK
;
A
#
# COMPACT_ATOMS: atom_id res chain seq x y z
N MET A 1 -33.28 -13.01 7.45
CA MET A 1 -31.83 -13.25 7.34
C MET A 1 -31.12 -11.91 7.17
N THR A 2 -30.22 -11.57 8.09
CA THR A 2 -29.39 -10.36 8.05
C THR A 2 -28.35 -10.43 6.93
N ILE A 3 -27.73 -9.30 6.58
CA ILE A 3 -26.64 -9.27 5.57
C ILE A 3 -25.45 -10.13 6.03
N GLU A 4 -25.16 -10.14 7.34
CA GLU A 4 -24.08 -10.95 7.92
C GLU A 4 -24.36 -12.45 7.79
N GLU A 5 -25.60 -12.88 8.05
CA GLU A 5 -26.03 -14.27 7.86
C GLU A 5 -25.96 -14.69 6.39
N LYS A 6 -26.44 -13.85 5.47
CA LYS A 6 -26.35 -14.09 4.02
C LYS A 6 -24.91 -14.30 3.55
N ILE A 7 -23.99 -13.48 4.04
CA ILE A 7 -22.58 -13.58 3.63
C ILE A 7 -21.92 -14.82 4.24
N ARG A 8 -22.23 -15.15 5.49
CA ARG A 8 -21.74 -16.39 6.11
C ARG A 8 -22.24 -17.63 5.37
N GLU A 9 -23.50 -17.63 4.95
CA GLU A 9 -24.04 -18.69 4.08
C GLU A 9 -23.27 -18.78 2.76
N ARG A 10 -22.99 -17.66 2.09
CA ARG A 10 -22.18 -17.64 0.85
C ARG A 10 -20.77 -18.19 1.05
N GLN A 11 -20.14 -17.93 2.20
CA GLN A 11 -18.81 -18.47 2.52
C GLN A 11 -18.85 -19.98 2.75
N ILE A 12 -19.84 -20.47 3.49
CA ILE A 12 -20.05 -21.92 3.69
C ILE A 12 -20.33 -22.58 2.33
N ASN A 13 -21.14 -21.93 1.49
CA ASN A 13 -21.46 -22.42 0.16
C ASN A 13 -20.21 -22.52 -0.73
N LEU A 14 -19.35 -21.49 -0.71
CA LEU A 14 -18.05 -21.53 -1.39
C LEU A 14 -17.21 -22.73 -0.92
N ASN A 15 -17.07 -22.91 0.40
CA ASN A 15 -16.30 -24.03 0.96
C ASN A 15 -16.82 -25.39 0.49
N ASN A 16 -18.14 -25.59 0.53
CA ASN A 16 -18.74 -26.89 0.23
C ASN A 16 -18.79 -27.21 -1.27
N ASN A 17 -18.67 -26.21 -2.15
CA ASN A 17 -18.86 -26.37 -3.59
C ASN A 17 -17.62 -26.02 -4.42
N TRP A 18 -16.48 -25.69 -3.81
CA TRP A 18 -15.23 -25.53 -4.55
C TRP A 18 -14.84 -26.84 -5.26
N PRO A 19 -14.38 -26.81 -6.54
CA PRO A 19 -14.04 -25.64 -7.36
C PRO A 19 -15.18 -25.10 -8.25
N LYS A 20 -16.43 -25.57 -8.12
CA LYS A 20 -17.56 -25.08 -8.93
C LYS A 20 -17.91 -23.63 -8.63
N ILE A 21 -17.76 -23.23 -7.37
CA ILE A 21 -17.81 -21.83 -6.93
C ILE A 21 -16.39 -21.43 -6.57
N THR A 22 -15.92 -20.31 -7.10
CA THR A 22 -14.54 -19.80 -6.86
C THR A 22 -14.52 -18.60 -5.93
N ASP A 23 -15.64 -17.90 -5.77
CA ASP A 23 -15.71 -16.61 -5.10
C ASP A 23 -16.90 -16.44 -4.18
N VAL A 24 -16.75 -15.60 -3.17
CA VAL A 24 -17.86 -15.09 -2.36
C VAL A 24 -18.42 -13.87 -3.05
N GLU A 25 -19.53 -14.02 -3.77
CA GLU A 25 -20.15 -12.87 -4.43
C GLU A 25 -20.63 -11.84 -3.41
N THR A 26 -20.13 -10.62 -3.53
CA THR A 26 -20.56 -9.46 -2.76
C THR A 26 -21.17 -8.42 -3.69
N GLU A 27 -22.03 -7.56 -3.14
CA GLU A 27 -22.63 -6.46 -3.89
C GLU A 27 -21.55 -5.53 -4.47
N ALA A 28 -20.50 -5.25 -3.70
CA ALA A 28 -19.34 -4.48 -4.15
C ALA A 28 -18.63 -5.14 -5.35
N MET A 29 -18.39 -6.46 -5.31
CA MET A 29 -17.77 -7.19 -6.43
C MET A 29 -18.62 -7.09 -7.70
N ASN A 30 -19.94 -7.20 -7.57
CA ASN A 30 -20.86 -7.05 -8.70
C ASN A 30 -20.81 -5.64 -9.29
N TYR A 31 -20.81 -4.59 -8.46
CA TYR A 31 -20.63 -3.21 -8.93
C TYR A 31 -19.29 -2.99 -9.64
N VAL A 32 -18.19 -3.57 -9.13
CA VAL A 32 -16.89 -3.48 -9.81
C VAL A 32 -16.96 -4.13 -11.19
N ARG A 33 -17.58 -5.31 -11.28
CA ARG A 33 -17.76 -6.05 -12.54
C ARG A 33 -18.57 -5.26 -13.56
N GLU A 34 -19.70 -4.71 -13.14
CA GLU A 34 -20.58 -3.89 -13.98
C GLU A 34 -19.85 -2.64 -14.49
N ARG A 35 -19.22 -1.88 -13.59
CA ARG A 35 -18.51 -0.64 -13.97
C ARG A 35 -17.31 -0.89 -14.87
N LEU A 36 -16.61 -2.03 -14.69
CA LEU A 36 -15.56 -2.45 -15.63
C LEU A 36 -16.15 -2.73 -17.02
N ALA A 37 -17.27 -3.46 -17.09
CA ALA A 37 -17.94 -3.77 -18.35
C ALA A 37 -18.44 -2.50 -19.06
N ASP A 38 -19.08 -1.58 -18.34
CA ASP A 38 -19.59 -0.30 -18.87
C ASP A 38 -18.49 0.57 -19.49
N LYS A 39 -17.27 0.48 -18.94
CA LYS A 39 -16.10 1.21 -19.41
C LYS A 39 -15.28 0.43 -20.45
N GLY A 40 -15.69 -0.78 -20.81
CA GLY A 40 -14.93 -1.66 -21.71
C GLY A 40 -13.57 -2.09 -21.15
N LEU A 41 -13.40 -2.05 -19.83
CA LEU A 41 -12.15 -2.36 -19.14
C LEU A 41 -12.18 -3.80 -18.59
N LYS A 42 -11.05 -4.51 -18.74
CA LYS A 42 -10.85 -5.83 -18.12
C LYS A 42 -10.16 -5.73 -16.76
N GLN A 43 -9.54 -4.58 -16.47
CA GLN A 43 -8.68 -4.38 -15.31
C GLN A 43 -8.59 -2.90 -14.95
N ILE A 44 -8.55 -2.60 -13.65
CA ILE A 44 -8.28 -1.26 -13.10
C ILE A 44 -6.80 -0.94 -13.19
N LEU A 45 -5.96 -1.87 -12.75
CA LEU A 45 -4.51 -1.73 -12.75
C LEU A 45 -3.90 -1.58 -14.17
N SER A 46 -3.00 -0.62 -14.32
CA SER A 46 -2.16 -0.46 -15.51
C SER A 46 -0.75 -1.00 -15.25
N THR A 47 -0.20 -1.80 -16.15
CA THR A 47 1.13 -2.42 -15.97
C THR A 47 2.26 -1.49 -16.39
N VAL A 48 3.36 -1.51 -15.64
CA VAL A 48 4.61 -0.84 -16.04
C VAL A 48 5.17 -1.54 -17.27
N LYS A 49 5.36 -0.79 -18.35
CA LYS A 49 5.93 -1.32 -19.60
C LYS A 49 7.44 -1.36 -19.51
N MET A 50 8.01 -2.49 -19.92
CA MET A 50 9.45 -2.71 -20.02
C MET A 50 9.85 -2.80 -21.49
N ASP A 51 11.07 -2.39 -21.84
CA ASP A 51 11.62 -2.69 -23.15
C ASP A 51 11.99 -4.18 -23.22
N LYS A 52 11.44 -4.91 -24.20
CA LYS A 52 11.53 -6.38 -24.26
C LYS A 52 12.98 -6.86 -24.37
N THR A 53 13.79 -6.19 -25.18
CA THR A 53 15.17 -6.61 -25.47
C THR A 53 16.06 -6.40 -24.26
N THR A 54 16.05 -5.20 -23.69
CA THR A 54 16.85 -4.88 -22.50
C THR A 54 16.35 -5.63 -21.26
N ALA A 55 15.04 -5.83 -21.11
CA ALA A 55 14.47 -6.67 -20.06
C ALA A 55 14.94 -8.13 -20.17
N PHE A 56 14.88 -8.71 -21.37
CA PHE A 56 15.35 -10.08 -21.58
C PHE A 56 16.83 -10.21 -21.23
N THR A 57 17.67 -9.27 -21.68
CA THR A 57 19.11 -9.25 -21.35
C THR A 57 19.34 -9.16 -19.84
N ALA A 58 18.67 -8.22 -19.15
CA ALA A 58 18.81 -8.07 -17.70
C ALA A 58 18.40 -9.34 -16.94
N LEU A 59 17.24 -9.91 -17.27
CA LEU A 59 16.71 -11.11 -16.62
C LEU A 59 17.52 -12.37 -16.94
N ALA A 60 18.03 -12.50 -18.17
CA ALA A 60 18.87 -13.63 -18.56
C ALA A 60 20.25 -13.58 -17.89
N SER A 61 20.77 -12.38 -17.62
CA SER A 61 22.06 -12.19 -16.97
C SER A 61 22.06 -12.47 -15.46
N ASP A 62 20.89 -12.42 -14.80
CA ASP A 62 20.76 -12.57 -13.36
C ASP A 62 19.54 -13.43 -12.99
N LYS A 63 19.83 -14.69 -12.60
CA LYS A 63 18.80 -15.65 -12.17
C LYS A 63 17.99 -15.18 -10.97
N GLN A 64 18.56 -14.35 -10.09
CA GLN A 64 17.83 -13.83 -8.93
C GLN A 64 16.85 -12.73 -9.37
N LEU A 65 17.24 -11.88 -10.32
CA LEU A 65 16.31 -10.92 -10.94
C LEU A 65 15.15 -11.63 -11.65
N ALA A 66 15.43 -12.68 -12.42
CA ALA A 66 14.39 -13.49 -13.07
C ALA A 66 13.40 -14.10 -12.07
N LYS A 67 13.89 -14.59 -10.92
CA LYS A 67 13.04 -15.10 -9.84
C LYS A 67 12.18 -13.99 -9.22
N ILE A 68 12.79 -12.85 -8.90
CA ILE A 68 12.08 -11.67 -8.35
C ILE A 68 10.95 -11.25 -9.30
N PHE A 69 11.26 -11.10 -10.59
CA PHE A 69 10.28 -10.71 -11.59
C PHE A 69 9.17 -11.75 -11.74
N SER A 70 9.51 -13.05 -11.77
CA SER A 70 8.52 -14.12 -11.81
C SER A 70 7.58 -14.06 -10.61
N SER A 71 8.10 -13.90 -9.38
CA SER A 71 7.27 -13.79 -8.17
C SER A 71 6.38 -12.55 -8.15
N PHE A 72 6.79 -11.49 -8.84
CA PHE A 72 5.96 -10.30 -9.01
C PHE A 72 4.76 -10.54 -9.93
N LEU A 73 4.87 -11.43 -10.92
CA LEU A 73 3.77 -11.72 -11.85
C LEU A 73 2.53 -12.30 -11.14
N ASP A 74 2.72 -12.98 -9.98
CA ASP A 74 1.63 -13.47 -9.12
C ASP A 74 0.62 -12.38 -8.71
N VAL A 75 1.02 -11.10 -8.75
CA VAL A 75 0.11 -9.96 -8.52
C VAL A 75 -1.09 -10.01 -9.45
N TYR A 76 -0.90 -10.45 -10.70
CA TYR A 76 -1.93 -10.41 -11.73
C TYR A 76 -2.98 -11.50 -11.58
N ASP A 77 -2.64 -12.63 -10.94
CA ASP A 77 -3.52 -13.81 -10.85
C ASP A 77 -4.79 -13.56 -10.03
N SER A 78 -4.72 -12.60 -9.10
CA SER A 78 -5.83 -12.27 -8.19
C SER A 78 -6.69 -11.11 -8.68
N LEU A 79 -6.25 -10.38 -9.71
CA LEU A 79 -6.95 -9.20 -10.20
C LEU A 79 -7.99 -9.58 -11.28
N PRO A 80 -9.08 -8.80 -11.44
CA PRO A 80 -9.39 -7.54 -10.77
C PRO A 80 -10.12 -7.67 -9.42
N TYR A 81 -10.55 -8.88 -9.03
CA TYR A 81 -11.53 -9.00 -7.95
C TYR A 81 -10.95 -9.19 -6.55
N HIS A 82 -9.66 -9.55 -6.44
CA HIS A 82 -8.95 -9.71 -5.18
C HIS A 82 -7.68 -8.84 -5.13
N PRO A 83 -7.81 -7.50 -5.20
CA PRO A 83 -6.67 -6.60 -5.01
C PRO A 83 -6.00 -6.75 -3.65
N ASP A 84 -6.67 -7.34 -2.66
CA ASP A 84 -6.12 -7.62 -1.35
C ASP A 84 -5.06 -8.74 -1.39
N LEU A 85 -5.30 -9.79 -2.18
CA LEU A 85 -4.32 -10.82 -2.48
C LEU A 85 -3.21 -10.31 -3.41
N ALA A 86 -3.56 -9.45 -4.37
CA ALA A 86 -2.59 -8.77 -5.23
C ALA A 86 -1.64 -7.89 -4.41
N PHE A 87 -2.14 -7.21 -3.38
CA PHE A 87 -1.32 -6.47 -2.42
C PHE A 87 -0.34 -7.39 -1.67
N ASP A 88 -0.79 -8.56 -1.18
CA ASP A 88 0.09 -9.52 -0.49
C ASP A 88 1.22 -10.01 -1.42
N ALA A 89 0.90 -10.32 -2.69
CA ALA A 89 1.87 -10.72 -3.70
C ALA A 89 2.86 -9.60 -4.05
N ALA A 90 2.37 -8.37 -4.21
CA ALA A 90 3.20 -7.20 -4.50
C ALA A 90 4.13 -6.89 -3.31
N TRP A 91 3.62 -6.93 -2.08
CA TRP A 91 4.40 -6.73 -0.87
C TRP A 91 5.49 -7.78 -0.73
N ARG A 92 5.17 -9.06 -0.92
CA ARG A 92 6.16 -10.15 -0.83
C ARG A 92 7.32 -9.93 -1.81
N SER A 93 6.99 -9.55 -3.05
CA SER A 93 7.98 -9.25 -4.09
C SER A 93 8.81 -8.00 -3.77
N LEU A 94 8.18 -6.96 -3.23
CA LEU A 94 8.85 -5.76 -2.72
C LEU A 94 9.83 -6.08 -1.59
N GLU A 95 9.36 -6.78 -0.55
CA GLU A 95 10.15 -7.13 0.63
C GLU A 95 11.39 -7.94 0.23
N TYR A 96 11.22 -8.94 -0.63
CA TYR A 96 12.34 -9.73 -1.14
C TYR A 96 13.30 -8.88 -1.98
N SER A 97 12.79 -8.02 -2.87
CA SER A 97 13.62 -7.13 -3.70
C SER A 97 14.47 -6.17 -2.86
N ILE A 98 13.86 -5.58 -1.82
CA ILE A 98 14.56 -4.70 -0.88
C ILE A 98 15.64 -5.46 -0.11
N ARG A 99 15.38 -6.69 0.33
CA ARG A 99 16.40 -7.52 1.01
C ARG A 99 17.57 -7.83 0.09
N VAL A 100 17.31 -8.21 -1.16
CA VAL A 100 18.35 -8.46 -2.16
C VAL A 100 19.15 -7.19 -2.45
N TYR A 101 18.47 -6.05 -2.53
CA TYR A 101 19.15 -4.77 -2.71
C TYR A 101 20.02 -4.43 -1.50
N ALA A 102 19.50 -4.57 -0.29
CA ALA A 102 20.22 -4.29 0.95
C ALA A 102 21.48 -5.15 1.11
N ASP A 103 21.40 -6.44 0.76
CA ASP A 103 22.57 -7.32 0.74
C ASP A 103 23.61 -6.86 -0.29
N ARG A 104 23.19 -6.64 -1.54
CA ARG A 104 24.09 -6.28 -2.65
C ARG A 104 24.67 -4.87 -2.57
N ALA A 105 23.94 -3.91 -2.02
CA ALA A 105 24.30 -2.49 -1.98
C ALA A 105 24.89 -2.07 -0.64
N TRP A 106 24.32 -2.54 0.47
CA TRP A 106 24.71 -2.14 1.83
C TRP A 106 25.44 -3.23 2.60
N ARG A 107 25.55 -4.44 2.06
CA ARG A 107 26.11 -5.62 2.75
C ARG A 107 25.35 -5.93 4.05
N TYR A 108 24.04 -5.62 4.07
CA TYR A 108 23.17 -5.94 5.19
C TYR A 108 22.75 -7.40 5.06
N LYS A 109 23.26 -8.24 5.97
CA LYS A 109 22.94 -9.67 6.02
C LYS A 109 21.58 -9.89 6.67
N GLU A 110 21.12 -11.16 6.66
CA GLU A 110 19.79 -11.57 7.10
C GLU A 110 19.43 -11.21 8.56
N ASP A 111 20.42 -10.86 9.38
CA ASP A 111 20.25 -10.48 10.80
C ASP A 111 19.58 -9.12 11.00
N LYS A 112 19.50 -8.27 9.97
CA LYS A 112 18.86 -6.95 10.07
C LYS A 112 17.34 -7.04 9.89
N PRO A 113 16.55 -6.50 10.84
CA PRO A 113 15.11 -6.52 10.74
C PRO A 113 14.63 -5.53 9.67
N LEU A 114 13.52 -5.86 9.00
CA LEU A 114 12.99 -5.05 7.89
C LEU A 114 12.68 -3.61 8.26
N HIS A 115 12.30 -3.35 9.52
CA HIS A 115 11.99 -2.01 9.98
C HIS A 115 13.22 -1.08 10.00
N ASP A 116 14.44 -1.62 9.94
CA ASP A 116 15.67 -0.84 9.74
C ASP A 116 15.96 -0.58 8.25
N ILE A 117 15.47 -1.46 7.38
CA ILE A 117 15.77 -1.44 5.94
C ILE A 117 14.81 -0.47 5.19
N PHE A 118 13.53 -0.44 5.56
CA PHE A 118 12.53 0.42 4.89
C PHE A 118 12.80 1.93 4.98
N PRO A 119 13.17 2.51 6.14
CA PRO A 119 13.57 3.92 6.22
C PRO A 119 14.76 4.24 5.31
N LYS A 120 15.72 3.30 5.22
CA LYS A 120 16.91 3.46 4.39
C LYS A 120 16.61 3.40 2.89
N ILE A 121 15.64 2.58 2.48
CA ILE A 121 15.14 2.60 1.09
C ILE A 121 14.52 3.96 0.77
N SER A 122 13.77 4.56 1.68
CA SER A 122 13.16 5.87 1.45
C SER A 122 14.22 6.98 1.31
N SER A 123 15.14 7.07 2.28
CA SER A 123 16.16 8.13 2.36
C SER A 123 17.35 7.98 1.41
N GLU A 124 17.83 6.77 1.11
CA GLU A 124 19.01 6.60 0.26
C GLU A 124 18.68 6.25 -1.19
N VAL A 125 17.56 5.56 -1.43
CA VAL A 125 17.19 5.09 -2.77
C VAL A 125 16.13 5.98 -3.39
N VAL A 126 14.96 6.08 -2.75
CA VAL A 126 13.83 6.82 -3.34
C VAL A 126 14.14 8.30 -3.41
N GLU A 127 14.63 8.91 -2.32
CA GLU A 127 15.00 10.32 -2.28
C GLU A 127 16.03 10.68 -3.36
N SER A 128 17.07 9.86 -3.51
CA SER A 128 18.12 10.06 -4.51
C SER A 128 17.57 10.04 -5.95
N LEU A 129 16.60 9.16 -6.23
CA LEU A 129 15.97 9.06 -7.54
C LEU A 129 14.98 10.21 -7.80
N ILE A 130 14.06 10.50 -6.87
CA ILE A 130 13.05 11.56 -7.09
C ILE A 130 13.68 12.96 -7.21
N ASN A 131 14.88 13.17 -6.66
CA ASN A 131 15.63 14.42 -6.82
C ASN A 131 16.26 14.58 -8.21
N LYS A 132 16.37 13.50 -8.99
CA LYS A 132 16.95 13.49 -10.34
C LYS A 132 15.92 13.25 -11.44
N GLU A 133 14.83 12.55 -11.11
CA GLU A 133 13.88 11.99 -12.05
C GLU A 133 12.48 12.55 -11.80
N ALA A 134 12.13 13.59 -12.55
CA ALA A 134 10.86 14.30 -12.41
C ALA A 134 9.65 13.35 -12.56
N ASP A 135 9.71 12.40 -13.50
CA ASP A 135 8.62 11.45 -13.70
C ASP A 135 8.38 10.54 -12.49
N LEU A 136 9.45 10.10 -11.81
CA LEU A 136 9.32 9.30 -10.61
C LEU A 136 8.79 10.13 -9.44
N LYS A 137 9.26 11.37 -9.33
CA LYS A 137 8.76 12.32 -8.33
C LYS A 137 7.26 12.54 -8.51
N ASP A 138 6.80 12.85 -9.72
CA ASP A 138 5.39 13.02 -10.07
C ASP A 138 4.58 11.76 -9.71
N ALA A 139 5.11 10.56 -9.98
CA ALA A 139 4.43 9.30 -9.66
C ALA A 139 4.19 9.15 -8.14
N PHE A 140 5.21 9.44 -7.32
CA PHE A 140 5.06 9.40 -5.86
C PHE A 140 4.13 10.51 -5.34
N GLU A 141 4.25 11.74 -5.87
CA GLU A 141 3.36 12.84 -5.48
C GLU A 141 1.89 12.50 -5.80
N TYR A 142 1.62 11.94 -6.99
CA TYR A 142 0.28 11.53 -7.39
C TYR A 142 -0.25 10.38 -6.53
N LEU A 143 0.59 9.37 -6.26
CA LEU A 143 0.23 8.25 -5.38
C LEU A 143 -0.10 8.75 -3.97
N VAL A 144 0.81 9.48 -3.33
CA VAL A 144 0.62 9.99 -1.96
C VAL A 144 -0.60 10.89 -1.88
N SER A 145 -0.85 11.72 -2.90
CA SER A 145 -2.01 12.62 -2.95
C SER A 145 -3.36 11.90 -3.03
N ASN A 146 -3.36 10.63 -3.43
CA ASN A 146 -4.53 9.77 -3.56
C ASN A 146 -4.64 8.71 -2.45
N THR A 147 -3.94 8.92 -1.33
CA THR A 147 -4.01 8.04 -0.16
C THR A 147 -5.46 7.83 0.29
N SER A 148 -5.87 6.57 0.37
CA SER A 148 -7.21 6.18 0.84
C SER A 148 -7.50 6.70 2.25
N ILE A 149 -8.70 7.25 2.46
CA ILE A 149 -9.19 7.58 3.81
C ILE A 149 -9.28 6.35 4.71
N SER A 150 -9.54 5.16 4.16
CA SER A 150 -9.55 3.92 4.95
C SER A 150 -8.15 3.59 5.45
N ALA A 151 -7.14 3.65 4.56
CA ALA A 151 -5.75 3.42 4.93
C ALA A 151 -5.28 4.43 6.00
N ALA A 152 -5.59 5.72 5.83
CA ALA A 152 -5.28 6.76 6.81
C ALA A 152 -5.95 6.50 8.17
N ARG A 153 -7.26 6.20 8.19
CA ARG A 153 -8.00 5.87 9.43
C ARG A 153 -7.39 4.66 10.13
N TYR A 154 -7.04 3.65 9.35
CA TYR A 154 -6.45 2.44 9.85
C TYR A 154 -5.08 2.69 10.50
N THR A 155 -4.22 3.48 9.86
CA THR A 155 -2.94 3.93 10.45
C THR A 155 -3.15 4.70 11.75
N ILE A 156 -4.11 5.63 11.82
CA ILE A 156 -4.46 6.33 13.06
C ILE A 156 -4.89 5.35 14.15
N VAL A 157 -5.74 4.37 13.83
CA VAL A 157 -6.13 3.35 14.81
C VAL A 157 -4.92 2.56 15.30
N ARG A 158 -3.94 2.28 14.44
CA ARG A 158 -2.74 1.52 14.83
C ARG A 158 -1.70 2.30 15.61
N LEU A 159 -1.67 3.62 15.42
CA LEU A 159 -0.80 4.50 16.19
C LEU A 159 -1.23 4.63 17.65
N PHE A 160 -2.54 4.57 17.89
CA PHE A 160 -3.11 4.95 19.18
C PHE A 160 -3.84 3.80 19.89
N TYR A 161 -4.10 2.66 19.24
CA TYR A 161 -4.86 1.57 19.85
C TYR A 161 -4.26 0.18 19.66
N ALA A 162 -4.32 -0.60 20.74
CA ALA A 162 -4.17 -2.05 20.69
C ALA A 162 -5.49 -2.62 20.16
N LYS A 163 -5.46 -3.37 19.05
CA LYS A 163 -6.58 -4.26 18.76
C LYS A 163 -6.47 -5.51 19.63
N GLN A 164 -7.61 -5.95 20.14
CA GLN A 164 -7.72 -7.09 21.07
C GLN A 164 -7.35 -8.45 20.45
N LEU A 165 -7.12 -8.53 19.14
CA LEU A 165 -6.80 -9.78 18.44
C LEU A 165 -5.30 -10.08 18.36
N SER A 166 -4.43 -9.10 18.65
CA SER A 166 -2.98 -9.31 18.54
C SER A 166 -2.40 -9.94 19.80
N GLU A 167 -1.73 -11.10 19.67
CA GLU A 167 -0.89 -11.65 20.74
C GLU A 167 0.40 -10.83 20.98
N ALA A 168 0.75 -9.91 20.06
CA ALA A 168 1.97 -9.09 20.13
C ALA A 168 1.69 -7.57 20.21
N PRO A 169 2.53 -6.77 20.88
CA PRO A 169 2.35 -5.32 21.03
C PRO A 169 2.65 -4.57 19.72
N GLN A 170 1.73 -4.63 18.75
CA GLN A 170 1.90 -4.00 17.43
C GLN A 170 1.97 -2.48 17.47
N ILE A 171 1.35 -1.81 18.47
CA ILE A 171 1.36 -0.34 18.58
C ILE A 171 2.79 0.18 18.68
N LYS A 172 3.61 -0.40 19.57
CA LYS A 172 4.95 0.12 19.87
C LYS A 172 5.79 0.22 18.60
N PHE A 173 5.80 -0.85 17.80
CA PHE A 173 6.56 -0.88 16.54
C PHE A 173 6.01 0.09 15.49
N VAL A 174 4.69 0.28 15.41
CA VAL A 174 4.09 1.26 14.48
C VAL A 174 4.44 2.68 14.93
N ARG A 175 4.32 2.97 16.23
CA ARG A 175 4.61 4.26 16.83
C ARG A 175 6.08 4.64 16.70
N GLU A 176 7.01 3.73 17.02
CA GLU A 176 8.46 3.94 16.87
C GLU A 176 8.87 4.30 15.42
N ARG A 177 8.14 3.82 14.42
CA ARG A 177 8.40 4.16 13.01
C ARG A 177 7.81 5.51 12.63
N VAL A 178 6.58 5.77 13.06
CA VAL A 178 5.92 7.03 12.72
C VAL A 178 6.54 8.21 13.48
N GLU A 179 7.05 8.01 14.69
CA GLU A 179 7.78 9.04 15.46
C GLU A 179 9.11 9.46 14.82
N LYS A 180 9.64 8.68 13.87
CA LYS A 180 10.82 9.10 13.08
C LYS A 180 10.48 10.14 12.00
N VAL A 181 9.21 10.21 11.62
CA VAL A 181 8.72 10.97 10.46
C VAL A 181 7.79 12.10 10.89
N LEU A 182 6.90 11.84 11.85
CA LEU A 182 5.98 12.83 12.39
C LEU A 182 6.58 13.49 13.63
N PRO A 183 6.46 14.83 13.77
CA PRO A 183 6.89 15.53 14.97
C PRO A 183 6.22 14.95 16.23
N LYS A 184 7.02 14.71 17.29
CA LYS A 184 6.52 14.13 18.53
C LYS A 184 5.40 14.96 19.16
N ASP A 185 5.56 16.27 19.15
CA ASP A 185 4.58 17.25 19.65
C ASP A 185 3.26 17.20 18.86
N MET A 186 3.28 16.82 17.57
CA MET A 186 2.06 16.58 16.79
C MET A 186 1.27 15.39 17.34
N LEU A 187 1.94 14.27 17.66
CA LEU A 187 1.28 13.09 18.22
C LEU A 187 0.70 13.41 19.61
N GLU A 188 1.46 14.10 20.46
CA GLU A 188 1.01 14.56 21.77
C GLU A 188 -0.20 15.51 21.65
N ALA A 189 -0.21 16.40 20.65
CA ALA A 189 -1.36 17.27 20.38
C ALA A 189 -2.60 16.49 19.91
N ILE A 190 -2.42 15.42 19.11
CA ILE A 190 -3.53 14.54 18.70
C ILE A 190 -4.14 13.86 19.92
N GLU A 191 -3.30 13.28 20.78
CA GLU A 191 -3.73 12.63 22.02
C GLU A 191 -4.55 13.62 22.87
N LYS A 192 -4.03 14.83 23.09
CA LYS A 192 -4.69 15.86 23.90
C LYS A 192 -6.04 16.33 23.33
N VAL A 193 -6.16 16.48 22.02
CA VAL A 193 -7.34 17.09 21.38
C VAL A 193 -8.44 16.07 21.07
N TYR A 194 -8.07 14.85 20.70
CA TYR A 194 -8.99 13.89 20.11
C TYR A 194 -9.29 12.67 20.99
N MET A 195 -8.55 12.47 22.09
CA MET A 195 -8.81 11.37 23.02
C MET A 195 -9.64 11.80 24.22
N ASP A 196 -10.44 10.87 24.73
CA ASP A 196 -11.11 11.00 26.02
C ASP A 196 -10.17 10.69 27.20
N GLY A 197 -10.67 10.83 28.42
CA GLY A 197 -9.90 10.55 29.64
C GLY A 197 -9.46 9.09 29.81
N GLU A 198 -9.95 8.17 28.96
CA GLU A 198 -9.53 6.77 28.91
C GLU A 198 -8.54 6.48 27.77
N GLY A 199 -8.07 7.53 27.07
CA GLY A 199 -7.13 7.40 25.96
C GLY A 199 -7.79 6.86 24.67
N ARG A 200 -9.11 6.99 24.52
CA ARG A 200 -9.85 6.51 23.35
C ARG A 200 -10.37 7.65 22.49
N MET A 201 -10.49 7.39 21.19
CA MET A 201 -10.90 8.30 20.14
C MET A 201 -12.13 7.75 19.39
N ASN A 202 -13.28 8.42 19.49
CA ASN A 202 -14.47 7.97 18.79
C ASN A 202 -14.29 7.96 17.24
N ALA A 203 -15.20 7.30 16.52
CA ALA A 203 -15.12 7.14 15.06
C ALA A 203 -15.08 8.49 14.29
N ARG A 204 -15.72 9.54 14.82
CA ARG A 204 -15.69 10.89 14.24
C ARG A 204 -14.29 11.49 14.36
N ASN A 205 -13.68 11.40 15.53
CA ASN A 205 -12.33 11.90 15.78
C ASN A 205 -11.29 11.13 14.97
N VAL A 206 -11.38 9.79 14.87
CA VAL A 206 -10.50 8.99 14.01
C VAL A 206 -10.58 9.46 12.55
N LYS A 207 -11.80 9.73 12.06
CA LYS A 207 -12.01 10.25 10.71
C LYS A 207 -11.43 11.66 10.53
N ASP A 208 -11.51 12.53 11.53
CA ASP A 208 -10.94 13.88 11.44
C ASP A 208 -9.42 13.86 11.41
N VAL A 209 -8.79 13.10 12.33
CA VAL A 209 -7.33 12.94 12.35
C VAL A 209 -6.84 12.30 11.05
N ALA A 210 -7.54 11.30 10.51
CA ALA A 210 -7.19 10.69 9.23
C ALA A 210 -7.27 11.67 8.05
N ARG A 211 -8.24 12.59 8.04
CA ARG A 211 -8.31 13.65 7.02
C ARG A 211 -7.14 14.62 7.14
N ARG A 212 -6.72 14.94 8.36
CA ARG A 212 -5.52 15.77 8.59
C ARG A 212 -4.26 15.05 8.14
N LEU A 213 -4.13 13.76 8.42
CA LEU A 213 -3.03 12.95 7.90
C LEU A 213 -2.98 12.98 6.36
N ILE A 214 -4.13 12.85 5.68
CA ILE A 214 -4.18 13.00 4.21
C ILE A 214 -3.74 14.40 3.78
N ARG A 215 -4.20 15.46 4.45
CA ARG A 215 -3.74 16.83 4.13
C ARG A 215 -2.23 16.98 4.28
N LEU A 216 -1.66 16.40 5.34
CA LEU A 216 -0.22 16.39 5.58
C LEU A 216 0.52 15.64 4.45
N LEU A 217 0.04 14.47 4.06
CA LEU A 217 0.53 13.70 2.92
C LEU A 217 0.41 14.48 1.59
N ASN A 218 -0.62 15.29 1.44
CA ASN A 218 -0.80 16.16 0.27
C ASN A 218 0.08 17.42 0.32
N GLY A 219 0.99 17.53 1.29
CA GLY A 219 1.90 18.66 1.41
C GLY A 219 1.20 19.93 1.91
N GLN A 220 0.12 19.80 2.69
CA GLN A 220 -0.65 20.92 3.20
C GLN A 220 -0.45 21.13 4.71
N ASP A 221 -0.54 22.38 5.14
CA ASP A 221 -0.61 22.76 6.55
C ASP A 221 -1.82 22.08 7.22
N ILE A 222 -1.62 21.64 8.45
CA ILE A 222 -2.68 21.07 9.28
C ILE A 222 -2.77 21.79 10.62
N GLN A 223 -3.97 21.83 11.17
CA GLN A 223 -4.23 22.37 12.50
C GLN A 223 -4.61 21.25 13.45
N ILE A 224 -4.09 21.26 14.69
CA ILE A 224 -4.47 20.31 15.73
C ILE A 224 -4.67 21.12 17.01
N GLY A 225 -5.93 21.30 17.42
CA GLY A 225 -6.28 22.30 18.43
C GLY A 225 -5.82 23.69 17.98
N ASP A 226 -5.04 24.36 18.82
CA ASP A 226 -4.51 25.69 18.56
C ASP A 226 -3.14 25.69 17.86
N THR A 227 -2.54 24.52 17.63
CA THR A 227 -1.22 24.39 17.02
C THR A 227 -1.34 24.17 15.51
N SER A 228 -0.55 24.91 14.74
CA SER A 228 -0.41 24.72 13.28
C SER A 228 0.88 23.96 12.98
N TYR A 229 0.77 22.91 12.17
CA TYR A 229 1.91 22.10 11.71
C TYR A 229 2.13 22.31 10.22
N LYS A 230 3.40 22.45 9.85
CA LYS A 230 3.82 22.61 8.45
C LYS A 230 3.87 21.26 7.73
N PRO A 231 3.82 21.27 6.38
CA PRO A 231 3.99 20.09 5.57
C PRO A 231 5.34 19.43 5.85
N ILE A 232 5.37 18.11 5.87
CA ILE A 232 6.60 17.35 5.89
C ILE A 232 7.15 17.16 4.45
N PRO A 233 8.48 17.07 4.27
CA PRO A 233 9.12 16.78 2.99
C PRO A 233 8.51 15.58 2.24
N LEU A 234 8.67 15.54 0.91
CA LEU A 234 8.18 14.41 0.11
C LEU A 234 8.79 13.07 0.57
N CYS A 235 10.08 13.04 0.89
CA CYS A 235 10.74 11.83 1.39
C CYS A 235 10.07 11.30 2.66
N ASP A 236 9.79 12.18 3.62
CA ASP A 236 9.11 11.83 4.87
C ASP A 236 7.69 11.30 4.61
N ARG A 237 6.96 11.89 3.65
CA ARG A 237 5.63 11.38 3.24
C ARG A 237 5.70 9.99 2.63
N ILE A 238 6.73 9.73 1.82
CA ILE A 238 7.01 8.41 1.22
C ILE A 238 7.39 7.41 2.31
N GLU A 239 8.21 7.81 3.29
CA GLU A 239 8.55 6.96 4.43
C GLU A 239 7.31 6.60 5.26
N LEU A 240 6.42 7.57 5.50
CA LEU A 240 5.16 7.33 6.20
C LEU A 240 4.27 6.33 5.44
N LEU A 241 4.27 6.39 4.11
CA LEU A 241 3.55 5.44 3.27
C LEU A 241 4.09 4.01 3.42
N ILE A 242 5.40 3.78 3.27
CA ILE A 242 5.96 2.42 3.34
C ILE A 242 6.05 1.86 4.77
N SER A 243 6.59 2.64 5.71
CA SER A 243 6.87 2.22 7.08
C SER A 243 5.65 2.30 7.99
N GLY A 244 4.75 3.25 7.73
CA GLY A 244 3.55 3.49 8.53
C GLY A 244 2.31 2.81 7.97
N ILE A 245 2.00 3.01 6.68
CA ILE A 245 0.75 2.53 6.07
C ILE A 245 0.90 1.09 5.56
N LEU A 246 1.81 0.85 4.61
CA LEU A 246 1.92 -0.44 3.93
C LEU A 246 2.36 -1.56 4.87
N TYR A 247 3.43 -1.33 5.65
CA TYR A 247 3.91 -2.33 6.60
C TYR A 247 2.83 -2.76 7.60
N THR A 248 2.13 -1.78 8.18
CA THR A 248 1.08 -2.05 9.17
C THR A 248 -0.12 -2.78 8.54
N SER A 249 -0.48 -2.43 7.31
CA SER A 249 -1.55 -3.10 6.57
C SER A 249 -1.18 -4.56 6.26
N ARG A 250 0.07 -4.83 5.89
CA ARG A 250 0.55 -6.19 5.65
C ARG A 250 0.65 -7.02 6.93
N CYS A 251 1.18 -6.46 8.02
CA CYS A 251 1.38 -7.22 9.26
C CYS A 251 0.07 -7.81 9.78
N GLU A 252 -1.01 -7.03 9.79
CA GLU A 252 -2.29 -7.55 10.26
C GLU A 252 -2.90 -8.61 9.37
N ARG A 253 -2.74 -8.46 8.05
CA ARG A 253 -3.16 -9.50 7.10
C ARG A 253 -2.42 -10.80 7.33
N PHE A 254 -1.10 -10.71 7.53
CA PHE A 254 -0.25 -11.87 7.76
C PHE A 254 -0.60 -12.60 9.07
N HIS A 255 -0.93 -11.85 10.13
CA HIS A 255 -1.27 -12.43 11.43
C HIS A 255 -2.75 -12.84 11.56
N GLY A 256 -3.59 -12.58 10.55
CA GLY A 256 -5.02 -12.90 10.61
C GLY A 256 -5.81 -11.99 11.55
N ASP A 257 -5.25 -10.84 11.94
CA ASP A 257 -5.87 -9.84 12.83
C ASP A 257 -7.07 -9.14 12.18
N ILE A 258 -7.28 -9.38 10.88
CA ILE A 258 -8.43 -8.88 10.13
C ILE A 258 -9.15 -10.01 9.41
N TYR A 259 -10.48 -9.88 9.36
CA TYR A 259 -11.31 -10.70 8.51
C TYR A 259 -10.93 -10.54 7.04
N SER A 260 -11.11 -11.58 6.22
CA SER A 260 -10.90 -11.48 4.77
C SER A 260 -11.75 -10.35 4.18
N PRO A 261 -11.14 -9.26 3.72
CA PRO A 261 -11.81 -7.97 3.58
C PRO A 261 -12.82 -7.95 2.43
N LEU A 262 -12.57 -8.71 1.37
CA LEU A 262 -13.42 -8.77 0.18
C LEU A 262 -14.45 -9.90 0.22
N LYS A 263 -14.34 -10.80 1.20
CA LYS A 263 -15.31 -11.87 1.48
C LYS A 263 -16.28 -11.49 2.61
N SER A 264 -16.33 -10.22 3.02
CA SER A 264 -17.11 -9.75 4.17
C SER A 264 -18.47 -9.16 3.77
N SER A 265 -19.42 -9.12 4.70
CA SER A 265 -20.66 -8.33 4.59
C SER A 265 -20.42 -6.83 4.61
N LYS A 266 -19.21 -6.41 5.02
CA LYS A 266 -18.80 -5.01 5.10
C LYS A 266 -17.99 -4.56 3.89
N THR A 267 -17.83 -5.42 2.87
CA THR A 267 -17.12 -5.07 1.63
C THR A 267 -17.85 -3.94 0.91
N THR A 268 -17.13 -2.87 0.58
CA THR A 268 -17.65 -1.72 -0.18
C THR A 268 -16.70 -1.41 -1.34
N LEU A 269 -17.10 -0.53 -2.27
CA LEU A 269 -16.19 -0.01 -3.30
C LEU A 269 -14.97 0.69 -2.69
N LEU A 270 -15.13 1.32 -1.52
CA LEU A 270 -14.01 1.92 -0.79
C LEU A 270 -13.03 0.86 -0.25
N THR A 271 -13.52 -0.33 0.10
CA THR A 271 -12.66 -1.47 0.46
C THR A 271 -11.82 -1.88 -0.76
N TYR A 272 -12.42 -1.98 -1.95
CA TYR A 272 -11.67 -2.23 -3.18
C TYR A 272 -10.65 -1.12 -3.46
N TYR A 273 -11.03 0.15 -3.32
CA TYR A 273 -10.13 1.29 -3.55
C TYR A 273 -8.90 1.19 -2.63
N GLU A 274 -9.12 0.91 -1.35
CA GLU A 274 -8.04 0.74 -0.38
C GLU A 274 -7.05 -0.35 -0.80
N TYR A 275 -7.52 -1.54 -1.16
CA TYR A 275 -6.61 -2.63 -1.53
C TYR A 275 -5.92 -2.42 -2.87
N TYR A 276 -6.59 -1.79 -3.84
CA TYR A 276 -5.92 -1.36 -5.07
C TYR A 276 -4.85 -0.31 -4.79
N PHE A 277 -5.11 0.63 -3.88
CA PHE A 277 -4.12 1.64 -3.46
C PHE A 277 -2.90 0.97 -2.81
N LEU A 278 -3.12 0.05 -1.86
CA LEU A 278 -2.04 -0.67 -1.18
C LEU A 278 -1.23 -1.52 -2.17
N ALA A 279 -1.89 -2.22 -3.10
CA ALA A 279 -1.23 -2.98 -4.15
C ALA A 279 -0.39 -2.08 -5.06
N LEU A 280 -0.95 -0.98 -5.57
CA LEU A 280 -0.25 -0.04 -6.43
C LEU A 280 0.96 0.60 -5.74
N ALA A 281 0.82 0.99 -4.48
CA ALA A 281 1.91 1.56 -3.70
C ALA A 281 3.05 0.55 -3.51
N SER A 282 2.74 -0.69 -3.12
CA SER A 282 3.73 -1.77 -3.04
C SER A 282 4.41 -2.03 -4.38
N MET A 283 3.65 -1.98 -5.48
CA MET A 283 4.20 -2.12 -6.84
C MET A 283 5.14 -0.99 -7.21
N LEU A 284 4.81 0.27 -6.90
CA LEU A 284 5.70 1.40 -7.19
C LEU A 284 7.04 1.25 -6.47
N PHE A 285 7.02 0.93 -5.18
CA PHE A 285 8.25 0.64 -4.44
C PHE A 285 8.99 -0.58 -4.99
N PHE A 286 8.27 -1.62 -5.42
CA PHE A 286 8.88 -2.80 -6.04
C PHE A 286 9.64 -2.40 -7.29
N TRP A 287 9.02 -1.62 -8.18
CA TRP A 287 9.64 -1.20 -9.43
C TRP A 287 10.86 -0.30 -9.20
N VAL A 288 10.85 0.54 -8.16
CA VAL A 288 12.03 1.32 -7.76
C VAL A 288 13.17 0.41 -7.29
N ALA A 289 12.89 -0.54 -6.39
CA ALA A 289 13.91 -1.48 -5.92
C ALA A 289 14.44 -2.36 -7.06
N PHE A 290 13.55 -2.82 -7.93
CA PHE A 290 13.87 -3.64 -9.09
C PHE A 290 14.71 -2.88 -10.12
N TYR A 291 14.36 -1.62 -10.41
CA TYR A 291 15.18 -0.72 -11.23
C TYR A 291 16.59 -0.60 -10.68
N LYS A 292 16.77 -0.37 -9.38
CA LYS A 292 18.11 -0.26 -8.79
C LYS A 292 18.90 -1.55 -8.81
N LEU A 293 18.25 -2.70 -8.71
CA LEU A 293 18.92 -4.00 -8.87
C LEU A 293 19.41 -4.19 -10.32
N ILE A 294 18.60 -3.79 -11.31
CA ILE A 294 18.96 -3.84 -12.73
C ILE A 294 20.09 -2.85 -13.05
N GLU A 295 20.00 -1.61 -12.55
CA GLU A 295 20.99 -0.55 -12.75
C GLU A 295 22.37 -0.99 -12.23
N ARG A 296 22.43 -1.67 -11.07
CA ARG A 296 23.69 -2.24 -10.54
C ARG A 296 24.31 -3.32 -11.43
N ASN A 297 23.50 -3.98 -12.26
CA ASN A 297 23.98 -4.95 -13.24
C ASN A 297 24.32 -4.28 -14.60
N GLY A 298 24.28 -2.94 -14.70
CA GLY A 298 24.62 -2.19 -15.91
C GLY A 298 23.52 -2.16 -16.98
N ASN A 299 22.25 -2.44 -16.63
CA ASN A 299 21.14 -2.58 -17.58
C ASN A 299 19.99 -1.57 -17.34
N ASP A 300 20.32 -0.34 -16.90
CA ASP A 300 19.37 0.68 -16.41
C ASP A 300 18.26 1.11 -17.40
N GLN A 301 18.41 0.81 -18.69
CA GLN A 301 17.44 1.16 -19.75
C GLN A 301 16.16 0.31 -19.77
N CYS A 302 16.08 -0.73 -18.93
CA CYS A 302 14.98 -1.69 -18.95
C CYS A 302 13.61 -1.10 -18.57
N VAL A 303 13.61 -0.17 -17.60
CA VAL A 303 12.42 0.40 -16.99
C VAL A 303 12.54 1.92 -17.00
N LYS A 304 11.61 2.59 -17.69
CA LYS A 304 11.58 4.06 -17.76
C LYS A 304 10.67 4.62 -16.68
N PHE A 305 11.10 5.69 -16.00
CA PHE A 305 10.28 6.37 -14.99
C PHE A 305 8.98 6.96 -15.57
N SER A 306 8.98 7.36 -16.84
CA SER A 306 7.76 7.75 -17.57
C SER A 306 6.69 6.65 -17.56
N ASN A 307 7.10 5.38 -17.69
CA ASN A 307 6.19 4.23 -17.71
C ASN A 307 5.69 3.91 -16.29
N LEU A 308 6.50 4.16 -15.25
CA LEU A 308 6.06 4.07 -13.86
C LEU A 308 4.99 5.12 -13.59
N LYS A 309 5.25 6.37 -13.99
CA LYS A 309 4.29 7.47 -13.86
C LYS A 309 2.97 7.16 -14.56
N GLU A 310 3.02 6.74 -15.83
CA GLU A 310 1.82 6.39 -16.59
C GLU A 310 1.03 5.25 -15.92
N SER A 311 1.71 4.22 -15.43
CA SER A 311 1.08 3.10 -14.70
C SER A 311 0.37 3.59 -13.43
N VAL A 312 1.01 4.45 -12.63
CA VAL A 312 0.44 5.00 -11.39
C VAL A 312 -0.76 5.89 -11.69
N ILE A 313 -0.61 6.87 -12.58
CA ILE A 313 -1.67 7.83 -12.91
C ILE A 313 -2.88 7.10 -13.50
N THR A 314 -2.65 6.25 -14.51
CA THR A 314 -3.74 5.50 -15.16
C THR A 314 -4.48 4.60 -14.18
N THR A 315 -3.76 3.95 -13.26
CA THR A 315 -4.38 3.08 -12.25
C THR A 315 -5.25 3.89 -11.30
N ILE A 316 -4.74 5.01 -10.76
CA ILE A 316 -5.49 5.86 -9.84
C ILE A 316 -6.70 6.50 -10.53
N ASP A 317 -6.57 6.94 -11.77
CA ASP A 317 -7.69 7.52 -12.53
C ASP A 317 -8.81 6.51 -12.74
N ARG A 318 -8.45 5.26 -13.09
CA ARG A 318 -9.40 4.15 -13.18
C ARG A 318 -10.00 3.78 -11.83
N MET A 319 -9.21 3.80 -10.75
CA MET A 319 -9.75 3.60 -9.39
C MET A 319 -10.76 4.68 -9.04
N ASN A 320 -10.46 5.94 -9.35
CA ASN A 320 -11.34 7.07 -9.11
C ASN A 320 -12.64 6.98 -9.92
N ASP A 321 -12.57 6.52 -11.17
CA ASP A 321 -13.75 6.34 -12.04
C ASP A 321 -14.59 5.12 -11.64
N ILE A 322 -13.95 3.99 -11.31
CA ILE A 322 -14.64 2.71 -11.09
C ILE A 322 -15.07 2.54 -9.63
N LEU A 323 -14.26 2.97 -8.66
CA LEU A 323 -14.42 2.64 -7.24
C LEU A 323 -14.93 3.80 -6.39
N SER A 324 -15.17 4.97 -6.98
CA SER A 324 -15.79 6.11 -6.28
C SER A 324 -17.28 6.20 -6.59
N ASN A 325 -18.07 6.64 -5.62
CA ASN A 325 -19.49 6.95 -5.81
C ASN A 325 -19.66 8.40 -6.34
N LYS A 326 -18.95 8.76 -7.41
CA LYS A 326 -19.14 10.08 -8.05
C LYS A 326 -20.49 10.17 -8.75
#